data_AF-W5SAN1-F1
#
_entry.id   AF-W5SAN1-F1
#
_cell.length_a   1.000
_cell.length_b   1.000
_cell.length_c   1.000
_cell.angle_alpha   90.00
_cell.angle_beta   90.00
_cell.angle_gamma   90.00
#
_symmetry.space_group_name_H-M   'P 1'
#
loop_
_entity.id
_entity.type
_entity.pdbx_description
1 polymer ?
#
loop_
_entity_poly.entity_id
_entity_poly.type
_entity_poly.pdbx_seq_one_letter_code
_entity_poly.pdbx_strand_id
1 'polypeptide(L)'
;MAAESKISFFNSLVKIGQGSQDIFGIFGNAIGDALGFNAVKSGDKRSKVGEHFERIKKGLGDTKDKLKELSGEIFEAKNANGSSIEVVKGAIKGAGDVFDKLIGALTKLAGVAKEAGSIDIGDTASAAAAVAADKASVETIIAGVKAIIETAKESRVEIEDGKEGSPVEANAGGEAVAKSGAAASANVGPKLAEEVAKADPWAMINKIRDAKIAANPAALAAGNANNA
;
A
#
# COMPACT_ATOMS: atom_id res chain seq x y z
N MET A 1 31.52 37.06 -20.24
CA MET A 1 31.73 35.61 -20.49
C MET A 1 31.97 34.77 -19.23
N ALA A 2 33.12 34.85 -18.52
CA ALA A 2 33.37 33.94 -17.37
C ALA A 2 32.44 34.19 -16.16
N ALA A 3 32.07 35.44 -15.87
CA ALA A 3 31.14 35.79 -14.80
C ALA A 3 29.70 35.36 -15.11
N GLU A 4 29.22 35.56 -16.35
CA GLU A 4 27.88 35.16 -16.80
C GLU A 4 27.71 33.63 -16.81
N SER A 5 28.74 32.87 -17.18
CA SER A 5 28.73 31.41 -17.11
C SER A 5 28.61 30.92 -15.66
N LYS A 6 29.34 31.54 -14.73
CA LYS A 6 29.25 31.23 -13.29
C LYS A 6 27.86 31.55 -12.74
N ILE A 7 27.30 32.73 -13.05
CA ILE A 7 25.95 33.12 -12.62
C ILE A 7 24.90 32.16 -13.17
N SER A 8 25.00 31.79 -14.45
CA SER A 8 24.08 30.82 -15.07
C SER A 8 24.15 29.44 -14.42
N PHE A 9 25.35 28.97 -14.06
CA PHE A 9 25.54 27.70 -13.36
C PHE A 9 24.94 27.72 -11.94
N PHE A 10 25.20 28.79 -11.17
CA PHE A 10 24.60 28.94 -9.84
C PHE A 10 23.07 28.98 -9.89
N ASN A 11 22.49 29.66 -10.88
CA ASN A 11 21.04 29.68 -11.06
C ASN A 11 20.46 28.28 -11.35
N SER A 12 21.16 27.44 -12.14
CA SER A 12 20.74 26.05 -12.34
C SER A 12 20.78 25.23 -11.05
N LEU A 13 21.80 25.40 -10.21
CA LEU A 13 21.88 24.73 -8.91
C LEU A 13 20.76 25.16 -7.96
N VAL A 14 20.43 26.46 -7.93
CA VAL A 14 19.31 26.98 -7.11
C VAL A 14 17.99 26.36 -7.54
N LYS A 15 17.71 26.29 -8.86
CA LYS A 15 16.49 25.66 -9.38
C LYS A 15 16.39 24.19 -8.99
N ILE A 16 17.47 23.42 -9.23
CA ILE A 16 17.54 22.00 -8.86
C ILE A 16 17.32 21.80 -7.35
N GLY A 17 17.93 22.67 -6.52
CA GLY A 17 17.76 22.65 -5.07
C GLY A 17 16.31 22.90 -4.65
N GLN A 18 15.66 23.91 -5.25
CA GLN A 18 14.26 24.23 -5.00
C GLN A 18 13.32 23.11 -5.48
N GLY A 19 13.52 22.59 -6.70
CA GLY A 19 12.73 21.47 -7.20
C GLY A 19 12.87 20.20 -6.35
N SER A 20 14.06 19.95 -5.78
CA SER A 20 14.26 18.85 -4.82
C SER A 20 13.48 19.08 -3.52
N GLN A 21 13.48 20.31 -2.98
CA GLN A 21 12.69 20.67 -1.79
C GLN A 21 11.19 20.52 -2.05
N ASP A 22 10.71 20.95 -3.21
CA ASP A 22 9.31 20.82 -3.60
C ASP A 22 8.87 19.35 -3.66
N ILE A 23 9.71 18.47 -4.23
CA ILE A 23 9.45 17.02 -4.26
C ILE A 23 9.34 16.46 -2.84
N PHE A 24 10.29 16.77 -1.95
CA PHE A 24 10.24 16.28 -0.56
C PHE A 24 9.06 16.85 0.22
N GLY A 25 8.69 18.11 -0.01
CA GLY A 25 7.51 18.73 0.59
C GLY A 25 6.21 18.08 0.14
N ILE A 26 6.07 17.82 -1.17
CA ILE A 26 4.88 17.14 -1.74
C ILE A 26 4.80 15.70 -1.26
N PHE A 27 5.91 14.96 -1.33
CA PHE A 27 5.95 13.59 -0.82
C PHE A 27 5.60 13.57 0.67
N GLY A 28 6.23 14.41 1.48
CA GLY A 28 5.99 14.49 2.92
C GLY A 28 4.54 14.80 3.27
N ASN A 29 3.92 15.79 2.62
CA ASN A 29 2.52 16.15 2.88
C ASN A 29 1.55 15.08 2.37
N ALA A 30 1.71 14.62 1.13
CA ALA A 30 0.78 13.69 0.51
C ALA A 30 0.84 12.29 1.13
N ILE A 31 2.05 11.82 1.46
CA ILE A 31 2.28 10.51 2.06
C ILE A 31 2.11 10.56 3.58
N GLY A 32 2.49 11.65 4.25
CA GLY A 32 2.29 11.81 5.70
C GLY A 32 0.82 11.76 6.11
N ASP A 33 -0.04 12.50 5.38
CA ASP A 33 -1.48 12.48 5.63
C ASP A 33 -2.13 11.16 5.22
N ALA A 34 -1.64 10.54 4.14
CA ALA A 34 -2.20 9.30 3.62
C ALA A 34 -1.79 8.09 4.45
N LEU A 35 -0.52 7.96 4.87
CA LEU A 35 0.01 6.82 5.65
C LEU A 35 -0.27 6.92 7.16
N GLY A 36 -0.96 7.97 7.62
CA GLY A 36 -1.32 8.09 9.03
C GLY A 36 -2.08 6.87 9.53
N PHE A 37 -1.65 6.29 10.67
CA PHE A 37 -2.25 5.10 11.31
C PHE A 37 -3.74 5.22 11.68
N ASN A 38 -4.34 6.42 11.54
CA ASN A 38 -5.76 6.69 11.78
C ASN A 38 -6.60 6.82 10.50
N ALA A 39 -6.03 6.61 9.31
CA ALA A 39 -6.72 6.83 8.04
C ALA A 39 -7.88 5.86 7.79
N VAL A 40 -7.82 4.66 8.39
CA VAL A 40 -8.87 3.64 8.39
C VAL A 40 -8.95 3.04 9.79
N LYS A 41 -10.17 2.88 10.33
CA LYS A 41 -10.45 2.35 11.66
C LYS A 41 -11.33 1.11 11.62
N SER A 42 -11.30 0.34 12.70
CA SER A 42 -12.32 -0.69 12.95
C SER A 42 -13.70 -0.03 13.00
N GLY A 43 -14.65 -0.50 12.19
CA GLY A 43 -15.98 0.09 12.01
C GLY A 43 -16.12 1.05 10.81
N ASP A 44 -15.04 1.36 10.09
CA ASP A 44 -15.16 2.04 8.80
C ASP A 44 -15.73 1.09 7.73
N LYS A 45 -16.23 1.67 6.63
CA LYS A 45 -16.62 0.90 5.44
C LYS A 45 -15.39 0.45 4.67
N ARG A 46 -15.49 -0.68 3.97
CA ARG A 46 -14.43 -1.18 3.07
C ARG A 46 -14.08 -0.16 1.97
N SER A 47 -15.05 0.63 1.51
CA SER A 47 -14.80 1.75 0.59
C SER A 47 -13.82 2.80 1.14
N LYS A 48 -13.73 2.98 2.47
CA LYS A 48 -12.76 3.86 3.11
C LYS A 48 -11.32 3.39 2.90
N VAL A 49 -11.10 2.07 2.89
CA VAL A 49 -9.82 1.46 2.51
C VAL A 49 -9.47 1.84 1.06
N GLY A 50 -10.47 1.81 0.17
CA GLY A 50 -10.29 2.21 -1.22
C GLY A 50 -9.94 3.70 -1.38
N GLU A 51 -10.57 4.59 -0.61
CA GLU A 51 -10.18 6.00 -0.56
C GLU A 51 -8.75 6.19 -0.05
N HIS A 52 -8.33 5.42 0.94
CA HIS A 52 -6.98 5.47 1.49
C HIS A 52 -5.95 5.10 0.41
N PHE A 53 -6.16 4.01 -0.33
CA PHE A 53 -5.27 3.64 -1.43
C PHE A 53 -5.23 4.70 -2.56
N GLU A 54 -6.33 5.38 -2.87
CA GLU A 54 -6.31 6.47 -3.85
C GLU A 54 -5.52 7.68 -3.37
N ARG A 55 -5.56 8.03 -2.08
CA ARG A 55 -4.74 9.12 -1.55
C ARG A 55 -3.25 8.80 -1.69
N ILE A 56 -2.84 7.58 -1.33
CA ILE A 56 -1.44 7.14 -1.50
C ILE A 56 -1.05 7.19 -2.98
N LYS A 57 -1.89 6.61 -3.85
CA LYS A 57 -1.68 6.62 -5.30
C LYS A 57 -1.51 8.05 -5.85
N LYS A 58 -2.39 8.96 -5.43
CA LYS A 58 -2.30 10.37 -5.83
C LYS A 58 -1.00 11.00 -5.38
N GLY A 59 -0.60 10.81 -4.11
CA GLY A 59 0.67 11.31 -3.60
C GLY A 59 1.88 10.79 -4.37
N LEU A 60 1.89 9.50 -4.73
CA LEU A 60 2.93 8.93 -5.58
C LEU A 60 2.92 9.51 -6.99
N GLY A 61 1.74 9.73 -7.58
CA GLY A 61 1.58 10.37 -8.89
C GLY A 61 2.11 11.80 -8.90
N ASP A 62 1.68 12.62 -7.94
CA ASP A 62 2.12 14.01 -7.79
C ASP A 62 3.66 14.08 -7.60
N THR A 63 4.22 13.17 -6.79
CA THR A 63 5.68 13.06 -6.59
C THR A 63 6.40 12.69 -7.89
N LYS A 64 5.88 11.71 -8.62
CA LYS A 64 6.45 11.24 -9.89
C LYS A 64 6.48 12.36 -10.95
N ASP A 65 5.38 13.11 -11.07
CA ASP A 65 5.28 14.20 -12.04
C ASP A 65 6.28 15.32 -11.72
N LYS A 66 6.47 15.65 -10.44
CA LYS A 66 7.49 16.61 -10.03
C LYS A 66 8.91 16.13 -10.21
N LEU A 67 9.17 14.84 -10.00
CA LEU A 67 10.48 14.25 -10.31
C LEU A 67 10.79 14.35 -11.82
N LYS A 68 9.78 14.19 -12.67
CA LYS A 68 9.90 14.37 -14.13
C LYS A 68 10.18 15.83 -14.51
N GLU A 69 9.54 16.79 -13.85
CA GLU A 69 9.80 18.22 -14.02
C GLU A 69 11.26 18.56 -13.64
N LEU A 70 11.71 18.11 -12.46
CA LEU A 70 13.10 18.28 -12.01
C LEU A 70 14.10 17.66 -13.00
N SER A 71 13.77 16.50 -13.58
CA SER A 71 14.61 15.90 -14.63
C SER A 71 14.80 16.81 -15.84
N GLY A 72 13.79 17.61 -16.19
CA GLY A 72 13.87 18.59 -17.27
C GLY A 72 14.81 19.75 -16.90
N GLU A 73 14.69 20.28 -15.68
CA GLU A 73 15.55 21.37 -15.21
C GLU A 73 17.04 20.96 -15.15
N ILE A 74 17.31 19.71 -14.75
CA ILE A 74 18.68 19.16 -14.74
C ILE A 74 19.24 19.06 -16.15
N PHE A 75 18.42 18.75 -17.15
CA PHE A 75 18.86 18.68 -18.54
C PHE A 75 19.23 20.06 -19.11
N GLU A 76 18.56 21.11 -18.65
CA GLU A 76 18.83 22.49 -19.07
C GLU A 76 20.02 23.12 -18.34
N ALA A 77 20.61 22.42 -17.35
CA ALA A 77 21.71 22.94 -16.55
C ALA A 77 22.99 23.13 -17.41
N LYS A 78 23.41 24.39 -17.55
CA LYS A 78 24.62 24.73 -18.32
C LYS A 78 25.89 24.28 -17.59
N ASN A 79 26.88 23.82 -18.35
CA ASN A 79 28.20 23.38 -17.86
C ASN A 79 28.21 22.11 -16.99
N ALA A 80 27.11 21.35 -16.94
CA ALA A 80 27.12 20.02 -16.34
C ALA A 80 27.79 18.99 -17.26
N ASN A 81 28.50 18.02 -16.67
CA ASN A 81 29.12 16.93 -17.42
C ASN A 81 28.03 16.00 -17.96
N GLY A 82 28.03 15.73 -19.26
CA GLY A 82 27.03 14.87 -19.92
C GLY A 82 26.88 13.50 -19.26
N SER A 83 27.99 12.90 -18.81
CA SER A 83 27.96 11.62 -18.09
C SER A 83 27.22 11.70 -16.75
N SER A 84 27.33 12.81 -16.02
CA SER A 84 26.60 13.02 -14.76
C SER A 84 25.09 13.21 -15.01
N ILE A 85 24.73 13.92 -16.10
CA ILE A 85 23.32 14.10 -16.49
C ILE A 85 22.69 12.74 -16.82
N GLU A 86 23.39 11.87 -17.55
CA GLU A 86 22.89 10.54 -17.92
C GLU A 86 22.66 9.64 -16.68
N VAL A 87 23.58 9.66 -15.72
CA VAL A 87 23.43 8.93 -14.44
C VAL A 87 22.18 9.39 -13.70
N VAL A 88 21.98 10.70 -13.57
CA VAL A 88 20.81 11.27 -12.88
C VAL A 88 19.51 10.90 -13.62
N LYS A 89 19.51 10.96 -14.95
CA LYS A 89 18.37 10.54 -15.78
C LYS A 89 18.04 9.06 -15.58
N GLY A 90 19.05 8.21 -15.51
CA GLY A 90 18.89 6.79 -15.19
C GLY A 90 18.24 6.57 -13.83
N ALA A 91 18.71 7.29 -12.81
CA ALA A 91 18.14 7.22 -11.45
C ALA A 91 16.68 7.71 -11.40
N ILE A 92 16.38 8.85 -12.04
CA ILE A 92 15.00 9.38 -12.11
C ILE A 92 14.08 8.43 -12.85
N LYS A 93 14.53 7.86 -13.98
CA LYS A 93 13.76 6.86 -14.72
C LYS A 93 13.48 5.63 -13.85
N GLY A 94 14.51 5.10 -13.17
CA GLY A 94 14.36 3.95 -12.27
C GLY A 94 13.34 4.22 -11.15
N ALA A 95 13.38 5.41 -10.53
CA ALA A 95 12.38 5.81 -9.55
C ALA A 95 10.98 5.96 -10.17
N GLY A 96 10.88 6.49 -11.39
CA GLY A 96 9.62 6.58 -12.14
C GLY A 96 8.99 5.22 -12.42
N ASP A 97 9.80 4.23 -12.81
CA ASP A 97 9.37 2.85 -13.05
C ASP A 97 8.86 2.19 -11.75
N VAL A 98 9.52 2.47 -10.61
CA VAL A 98 9.05 2.04 -9.27
C VAL A 98 7.70 2.67 -8.94
N PHE A 99 7.54 3.98 -9.14
CA PHE A 99 6.26 4.66 -8.91
C PHE A 99 5.14 4.08 -9.79
N ASP A 100 5.41 3.75 -11.05
CA ASP A 100 4.41 3.13 -11.93
C ASP A 100 3.91 1.78 -11.41
N LYS A 101 4.83 0.92 -10.95
CA LYS A 101 4.47 -0.37 -10.34
C LYS A 101 3.59 -0.18 -9.11
N LEU A 102 3.98 0.71 -8.20
CA LEU A 102 3.22 0.99 -6.97
C LEU A 102 1.85 1.60 -7.27
N ILE A 103 1.76 2.58 -8.17
CA ILE A 103 0.50 3.19 -8.62
C ILE A 103 -0.43 2.15 -9.25
N GLY A 104 0.11 1.25 -10.07
CA GLY A 104 -0.65 0.16 -10.68
C GLY A 104 -1.24 -0.79 -9.65
N ALA A 105 -0.45 -1.21 -8.66
CA ALA A 105 -0.91 -2.07 -7.57
C ALA A 105 -1.99 -1.38 -6.71
N LEU A 106 -1.74 -0.14 -6.28
CA LEU A 106 -2.70 0.67 -5.50
C LEU A 106 -4.00 0.93 -6.25
N THR A 107 -3.95 1.11 -7.56
CA THR A 107 -5.17 1.28 -8.39
C THR A 107 -6.07 0.06 -8.31
N LYS A 108 -5.50 -1.15 -8.39
CA LYS A 108 -6.26 -2.40 -8.27
C LYS A 108 -6.86 -2.57 -6.88
N LEU A 109 -6.06 -2.32 -5.84
CA LEU A 109 -6.50 -2.38 -4.44
C LEU A 109 -7.62 -1.37 -4.14
N ALA A 110 -7.49 -0.14 -4.64
CA ALA A 110 -8.50 0.89 -4.51
C ALA A 110 -9.82 0.49 -5.18
N GLY A 111 -9.75 -0.07 -6.39
CA GLY A 111 -10.92 -0.53 -7.14
C GLY A 111 -11.74 -1.54 -6.36
N VAL A 112 -11.14 -2.67 -5.96
CA VAL A 112 -11.86 -3.75 -5.27
C VAL A 112 -12.39 -3.33 -3.90
N ALA A 113 -11.66 -2.46 -3.19
CA ALA A 113 -12.12 -1.95 -1.89
C ALA A 113 -13.30 -0.98 -2.03
N LYS A 114 -13.33 -0.15 -3.08
CA LYS A 114 -14.48 0.73 -3.39
C LYS A 114 -15.70 -0.04 -3.88
N GLU A 115 -15.50 -1.07 -4.70
CA GLU A 115 -16.58 -1.93 -5.20
C GLU A 115 -17.32 -2.65 -4.05
N ALA A 116 -16.63 -2.93 -2.95
CA ALA A 116 -17.26 -3.43 -1.71
C ALA A 116 -18.21 -2.42 -1.04
N GLY A 117 -18.24 -1.16 -1.48
CA GLY A 117 -19.27 -0.18 -1.17
C GLY A 117 -19.43 0.08 0.33
N SER A 118 -20.67 -0.09 0.82
CA SER A 118 -21.09 0.22 2.20
C SER A 118 -20.92 -0.94 3.17
N ILE A 119 -20.24 -2.02 2.78
CA ILE A 119 -19.94 -3.15 3.67
C ILE A 119 -18.95 -2.68 4.74
N ASP A 120 -19.26 -2.96 6.00
CA ASP A 120 -18.37 -2.66 7.12
C ASP A 120 -17.08 -3.49 7.08
N ILE A 121 -15.98 -2.89 7.54
CA ILE A 121 -14.83 -3.67 7.98
C ILE A 121 -15.26 -4.45 9.22
N GLY A 122 -15.09 -5.77 9.18
CA GLY A 122 -15.61 -6.65 10.23
C GLY A 122 -17.13 -6.83 10.16
N ASP A 123 -17.77 -6.64 8.99
CA ASP A 123 -19.18 -6.96 8.83
C ASP A 123 -19.52 -8.39 9.30
N THR A 124 -20.66 -8.55 9.95
CA THR A 124 -21.11 -9.81 10.54
C THR A 124 -22.54 -10.09 10.10
N ALA A 125 -22.74 -11.21 9.42
CA ALA A 125 -24.06 -11.70 9.03
C ALA A 125 -24.51 -12.86 9.92
N SER A 126 -25.83 -13.04 10.06
CA SER A 126 -26.38 -14.27 10.66
C SER A 126 -26.04 -15.49 9.80
N ALA A 127 -26.08 -16.70 10.37
CA ALA A 127 -25.74 -17.93 9.65
C ALA A 127 -26.54 -18.12 8.34
N ALA A 128 -27.80 -17.66 8.29
CA ALA A 128 -28.65 -17.76 7.10
C ALA A 128 -28.31 -16.73 6.00
N ALA A 129 -27.67 -15.62 6.37
CA ALA A 129 -27.24 -14.56 5.47
C ALA A 129 -25.72 -14.58 5.19
N ALA A 130 -25.01 -15.56 5.77
CA ALA A 130 -23.57 -15.70 5.60
C ALA A 130 -23.24 -16.06 4.15
N VAL A 131 -22.39 -15.22 3.55
CA VAL A 131 -21.87 -15.41 2.20
C VAL A 131 -20.36 -15.54 2.26
N ALA A 132 -19.81 -16.38 1.38
CA ALA A 132 -18.37 -16.45 1.20
C ALA A 132 -17.85 -15.10 0.67
N ALA A 133 -16.62 -14.75 1.03
CA ALA A 133 -15.94 -13.60 0.44
C ALA A 133 -15.83 -13.77 -1.08
N ASP A 134 -15.96 -12.66 -1.81
CA ASP A 134 -15.77 -12.67 -3.26
C ASP A 134 -14.33 -13.09 -3.60
N LYS A 135 -14.22 -14.22 -4.32
CA LYS A 135 -12.93 -14.83 -4.62
C LYS A 135 -12.04 -13.89 -5.42
N ALA A 136 -12.57 -13.28 -6.47
CA ALA A 136 -11.79 -12.41 -7.36
C ALA A 136 -11.25 -11.17 -6.63
N SER A 137 -12.05 -10.59 -5.73
CA SER A 137 -11.64 -9.47 -4.87
C SER A 137 -10.50 -9.88 -3.94
N VAL A 138 -10.60 -11.05 -3.29
CA VAL A 138 -9.53 -11.56 -2.41
C VAL A 138 -8.25 -11.86 -3.20
N GLU A 139 -8.35 -12.46 -4.39
CA GLU A 139 -7.19 -12.69 -5.29
C GLU A 139 -6.51 -11.38 -5.65
N THR A 140 -7.29 -10.35 -5.96
CA THR A 140 -6.78 -9.03 -6.31
C THR A 140 -6.07 -8.37 -5.13
N ILE A 141 -6.59 -8.52 -3.92
CA ILE A 141 -5.93 -7.99 -2.70
C ILE A 141 -4.57 -8.67 -2.49
N ILE A 142 -4.54 -10.01 -2.52
CA ILE A 142 -3.30 -10.79 -2.34
C ILE A 142 -2.27 -10.40 -3.41
N ALA A 143 -2.68 -10.39 -4.68
CA ALA A 143 -1.79 -10.06 -5.79
C ALA A 143 -1.28 -8.61 -5.73
N GLY A 144 -2.15 -7.66 -5.36
CA GLY A 144 -1.79 -6.25 -5.22
C GLY A 144 -0.75 -6.02 -4.11
N VAL A 145 -0.98 -6.60 -2.93
CA VAL A 145 -0.02 -6.53 -1.82
C VAL A 145 1.30 -7.21 -2.19
N LYS A 146 1.27 -8.37 -2.83
CA LYS A 146 2.48 -9.05 -3.31
C LYS A 146 3.29 -8.19 -4.29
N ALA A 147 2.64 -7.53 -5.24
CA ALA A 147 3.31 -6.65 -6.19
C ALA A 147 3.99 -5.45 -5.50
N ILE A 148 3.39 -4.89 -4.44
CA ILE A 148 3.99 -3.82 -3.64
C ILE A 148 5.25 -4.34 -2.93
N ILE A 149 5.18 -5.52 -2.31
CA ILE A 149 6.32 -6.13 -1.60
C ILE A 149 7.46 -6.45 -2.57
N GLU A 150 7.17 -7.03 -3.73
CA GLU A 150 8.16 -7.33 -4.75
C GLU A 150 8.86 -6.06 -5.24
N THR A 151 8.08 -5.00 -5.51
CA THR A 151 8.63 -3.69 -5.92
C THR A 151 9.52 -3.08 -4.83
N ALA A 152 9.14 -3.22 -3.56
CA ALA A 152 9.94 -2.76 -2.42
C ALA A 152 11.27 -3.53 -2.32
N LYS A 153 11.24 -4.87 -2.44
CA LYS A 153 12.45 -5.71 -2.42
C LYS A 153 13.39 -5.41 -3.59
N GLU A 154 12.85 -5.21 -4.80
CA GLU A 154 13.64 -4.77 -5.96
C GLU A 154 14.30 -3.40 -5.72
N SER A 155 13.63 -2.55 -4.93
CA SER A 155 14.14 -1.25 -4.47
C SER A 155 15.06 -1.35 -3.26
N ARG A 156 15.46 -2.57 -2.87
CA ARG A 156 16.34 -2.88 -1.73
C ARG A 156 15.78 -2.45 -0.38
N VAL A 157 14.45 -2.34 -0.27
CA VAL A 157 13.78 -2.19 1.01
C VAL A 157 13.76 -3.56 1.70
N GLU A 158 14.28 -3.61 2.91
CA GLU A 158 14.23 -4.80 3.74
C GLU A 158 12.80 -5.00 4.27
N ILE A 159 12.31 -6.22 4.14
CA ILE A 159 11.00 -6.65 4.62
C ILE A 159 11.26 -7.76 5.63
N GLU A 160 11.10 -7.45 6.91
CA GLU A 160 11.34 -8.41 7.98
C GLU A 160 10.27 -9.50 8.01
N ASP A 161 10.60 -10.65 8.61
CA ASP A 161 9.64 -11.74 8.77
C ASP A 161 8.53 -11.41 9.78
N GLY A 162 8.85 -10.56 10.76
CA GLY A 162 7.97 -10.24 11.87
C GLY A 162 7.85 -11.36 12.89
N LYS A 163 6.98 -11.17 13.89
CA LYS A 163 6.69 -12.19 14.91
C LYS A 163 5.25 -12.67 14.78
N GLU A 164 5.07 -13.91 14.36
CA GLU A 164 3.74 -14.51 14.32
C GLU A 164 3.08 -14.50 15.71
N GLY A 165 1.82 -14.06 15.74
CA GLY A 165 0.96 -14.16 16.91
C GLY A 165 0.35 -15.56 17.05
N SER A 166 -0.26 -15.80 18.22
CA SER A 166 -1.09 -16.98 18.45
C SER A 166 -2.34 -16.95 17.56
N PRO A 167 -2.96 -18.12 17.27
CA PRO A 167 -4.27 -18.18 16.62
C PRO A 167 -5.31 -17.32 17.37
N VAL A 168 -6.22 -16.71 16.62
CA VAL A 168 -7.35 -15.98 17.22
C VAL A 168 -8.34 -16.97 17.78
N GLU A 169 -8.54 -16.94 19.10
CA GLU A 169 -9.50 -17.78 19.81
C GLU A 169 -10.94 -17.52 19.32
N ALA A 170 -11.80 -18.54 19.40
CA ALA A 170 -13.18 -18.47 18.93
C ALA A 170 -13.95 -17.27 19.53
N ASN A 171 -13.85 -17.10 20.85
CA ASN A 171 -14.49 -16.00 21.61
C ASN A 171 -13.88 -14.61 21.37
N ALA A 172 -12.67 -14.55 20.81
CA ALA A 172 -11.95 -13.33 20.44
C ALA A 172 -12.20 -12.91 18.98
N GLY A 173 -13.06 -13.63 18.25
CA GLY A 173 -13.38 -13.30 16.85
C GLY A 173 -13.03 -14.41 15.85
N GLY A 174 -12.35 -15.48 16.28
CA GLY A 174 -11.97 -16.60 15.41
C GLY A 174 -13.16 -17.30 14.75
N GLU A 175 -14.36 -17.18 15.32
CA GLU A 175 -15.62 -17.65 14.73
C GLU A 175 -15.98 -16.92 13.43
N ALA A 176 -15.54 -15.67 13.21
CA ALA A 176 -15.92 -14.87 12.05
C ALA A 176 -15.36 -15.42 10.73
N VAL A 177 -14.25 -16.15 10.78
CA VAL A 177 -13.59 -16.76 9.62
C VAL A 177 -13.96 -18.22 9.42
N ALA A 178 -14.66 -18.83 10.38
CA ALA A 178 -14.98 -20.24 10.36
C ALA A 178 -16.40 -20.48 9.85
N LYS A 179 -16.59 -21.54 9.05
CA LYS A 179 -17.94 -22.05 8.78
C LYS A 179 -18.44 -22.82 10.00
N SER A 180 -18.89 -22.11 11.01
CA SER A 180 -19.63 -22.73 12.11
C SER A 180 -21.11 -22.81 11.70
N GLY A 181 -21.70 -24.01 11.78
CA GLY A 181 -23.15 -24.18 11.67
C GLY A 181 -23.92 -23.60 12.87
N ALA A 182 -23.20 -23.04 13.86
CA ALA A 182 -23.75 -22.30 14.98
C ALA A 182 -23.79 -20.80 14.67
N ALA A 183 -24.73 -20.09 15.30
CA ALA A 183 -24.77 -18.64 15.23
C ALA A 183 -23.48 -18.07 15.80
N ALA A 184 -22.78 -17.23 15.02
CA ALA A 184 -21.60 -16.54 15.51
C ALA A 184 -21.98 -15.59 16.64
N SER A 185 -21.06 -15.37 17.57
CA SER A 185 -21.24 -14.41 18.66
C SER A 185 -21.54 -13.00 18.12
N ALA A 186 -22.33 -12.22 18.87
CA ALA A 186 -22.57 -10.82 18.51
C ALA A 186 -21.24 -10.06 18.43
N ASN A 187 -21.11 -9.19 17.41
CA ASN A 187 -19.90 -8.41 17.13
C ASN A 187 -18.63 -9.25 16.90
N VAL A 188 -18.74 -10.47 16.38
CA VAL A 188 -17.57 -11.32 16.10
C VAL A 188 -16.61 -10.69 15.09
N GLY A 189 -17.12 -10.02 14.04
CA GLY A 189 -16.29 -9.41 13.01
C GLY A 189 -15.49 -8.20 13.50
N PRO A 190 -16.08 -7.23 14.24
CA PRO A 190 -15.32 -6.16 14.86
C PRO A 190 -14.26 -6.66 15.86
N LYS A 191 -14.57 -7.68 16.67
CA LYS A 191 -13.60 -8.31 17.57
C LYS A 191 -12.41 -8.91 16.82
N LEU A 192 -12.67 -9.60 15.72
CA LEU A 192 -11.59 -10.12 14.87
C LEU A 192 -10.72 -8.98 14.32
N ALA A 193 -11.33 -7.88 13.85
CA ALA A 193 -10.58 -6.73 13.36
C ALA A 193 -9.70 -6.10 14.47
N GLU A 194 -10.19 -6.06 15.71
CA GLU A 194 -9.42 -5.61 16.87
C GLU A 194 -8.23 -6.53 17.20
N GLU A 195 -8.40 -7.85 17.14
CA GLU A 195 -7.30 -8.80 17.33
C GLU A 195 -6.26 -8.71 16.21
N VAL A 196 -6.70 -8.58 14.96
CA VAL A 196 -5.81 -8.39 13.81
C VAL A 196 -5.01 -7.09 13.94
N ALA A 197 -5.60 -6.01 14.47
CA ALA A 197 -4.91 -4.74 14.67
C ALA A 197 -3.77 -4.81 15.72
N LYS A 198 -3.74 -5.85 16.58
CA LYS A 198 -2.66 -6.10 17.54
C LYS A 198 -1.52 -6.91 16.95
N ALA A 199 -1.72 -7.54 15.80
CA ALA A 199 -0.73 -8.40 15.19
C ALA A 199 0.46 -7.59 14.68
N ASP A 200 1.62 -8.24 14.65
CA ASP A 200 2.82 -7.66 14.10
C ASP A 200 2.63 -7.36 12.59
N PRO A 201 2.83 -6.11 12.13
CA PRO A 201 2.58 -5.73 10.75
C PRO A 201 3.44 -6.49 9.73
N TRP A 202 4.69 -6.82 10.07
CA TRP A 202 5.57 -7.60 9.20
C TRP A 202 5.06 -9.03 9.02
N ALA A 203 4.69 -9.68 10.11
CA ALA A 203 4.07 -11.01 10.06
C ALA A 203 2.77 -11.00 9.26
N MET A 204 1.93 -9.96 9.39
CA MET A 204 0.71 -9.82 8.59
C MET A 204 1.00 -9.70 7.09
N ILE A 205 1.95 -8.84 6.71
CA ILE A 205 2.35 -8.63 5.32
C ILE A 205 2.88 -9.94 4.70
N ASN A 206 3.70 -10.70 5.44
CA ASN A 206 4.22 -11.98 4.97
C ASN A 206 3.13 -13.04 4.84
N LYS A 207 2.18 -13.10 5.78
CA LYS A 207 1.03 -13.99 5.65
C LYS A 207 0.18 -13.67 4.42
N ILE A 208 -0.07 -12.39 4.12
CA ILE A 208 -0.81 -11.99 2.92
C ILE A 208 -0.04 -12.34 1.65
N ARG A 209 1.29 -12.11 1.63
CA ARG A 209 2.18 -12.44 0.50
C ARG A 209 2.11 -13.92 0.13
N ASP A 210 2.10 -14.78 1.15
CA ASP A 210 2.20 -16.22 1.00
C ASP A 210 0.81 -16.92 1.01
N ALA A 211 -0.26 -16.15 1.22
CA ALA A 211 -1.62 -16.65 1.30
C ALA A 211 -2.04 -17.35 0.01
N LYS A 212 -2.63 -18.53 0.14
CA LYS A 212 -3.35 -19.20 -0.95
C LYS A 212 -4.84 -19.14 -0.70
N ILE A 213 -5.60 -19.03 -1.79
CA ILE A 213 -7.05 -19.13 -1.71
C ILE A 213 -7.43 -20.61 -1.74
N ALA A 214 -8.14 -21.03 -0.70
CA ALA A 214 -8.72 -22.37 -0.66
C ALA A 214 -9.60 -22.61 -1.89
N ALA A 215 -9.42 -23.76 -2.54
CA ALA A 215 -10.29 -24.18 -3.65
C ALA A 215 -11.77 -24.24 -3.23
N ASN A 216 -12.02 -24.45 -1.94
CA ASN A 216 -13.32 -24.29 -1.29
C ASN A 216 -13.19 -23.34 -0.09
N PRO A 217 -13.54 -22.04 -0.24
CA PRO A 217 -13.51 -21.06 0.85
C PRO A 217 -14.36 -21.46 2.08
N ALA A 218 -15.30 -22.38 1.92
CA ALA A 218 -16.18 -22.86 2.97
C ALA A 218 -15.53 -23.87 3.96
N ALA A 219 -14.22 -24.13 3.85
CA ALA A 219 -13.50 -25.13 4.65
C ALA A 219 -12.64 -24.56 5.79
N LEU A 220 -12.68 -23.24 6.04
CA LEU A 220 -11.91 -22.60 7.12
C LEU A 220 -12.48 -22.98 8.50
N ALA A 221 -11.59 -23.32 9.43
CA ALA A 221 -11.93 -23.70 10.81
C ALA A 221 -11.48 -22.62 11.83
N ALA A 222 -12.26 -22.42 12.90
CA ALA A 222 -11.94 -21.48 13.97
C ALA A 222 -10.74 -21.97 14.79
N GLY A 223 -9.90 -21.05 15.28
CA GLY A 223 -8.78 -21.37 16.17
C GLY A 223 -7.64 -22.16 15.51
N ASN A 224 -7.64 -22.31 14.19
CA ASN A 224 -6.59 -23.01 13.45
C ASN A 224 -5.67 -22.01 12.75
N ALA A 225 -4.39 -22.37 12.55
CA ALA A 225 -3.44 -21.52 11.85
C ALA A 225 -3.85 -21.22 10.40
N ASN A 226 -4.77 -22.01 9.82
CA ASN A 226 -5.34 -21.87 8.47
C ASN A 226 -4.27 -21.50 7.43
N ASN A 227 -3.11 -22.17 7.52
CA ASN A 227 -2.03 -22.10 6.56
C ASN A 227 -2.48 -22.78 5.26
N ALA A 228 -3.27 -22.09 4.44
CA ALA A 228 -3.54 -22.48 3.07
C ALA A 228 -2.41 -21.96 2.16
#